data_AF-A0A441V964-F1
#
_entry.id   AF-A0A441V964-F1
#
_cell.length_a   1.000
_cell.length_b   1.000
_cell.length_c   1.000
_cell.angle_alpha   90.00
_cell.angle_beta   90.00
_cell.angle_gamma   90.00
#
_symmetry.space_group_name_H-M   'P 1'
#
loop_
_entity.id
_entity.type
_entity.pdbx_description
1 polymer ?
#
loop_
_entity_poly.entity_id
_entity_poly.type
_entity_poly.pdbx_seq_one_letter_code
_entity_poly.pdbx_strand_id
1 'polypeptide(L)' 'IWSATHDEYRGYAGERFLHAHRGKRSVLVYGGGHTELKLLDDLTDEEIAAKLPVHLRHLPIKAAA' A
#
# COMPACT_ATOMS: atom_id res chain seq x y z
N ILE A 1 5.14 -2.78 4.55
CA ILE A 1 4.64 -1.52 3.94
C ILE A 1 4.29 -0.49 5.02
N TRP A 2 3.19 -0.67 5.77
CA TRP A 2 2.70 0.32 6.74
C TRP A 2 3.79 0.98 7.60
N SER A 3 4.56 0.20 8.36
CA SER A 3 5.59 0.70 9.28
C SER A 3 6.72 1.47 8.60
N ALA A 4 7.03 1.14 7.34
CA ALA A 4 8.13 1.71 6.58
C ALA A 4 7.73 2.90 5.70
N THR A 5 6.43 3.12 5.47
CA THR A 5 5.92 4.29 4.76
C THR A 5 6.00 5.53 5.65
N HIS A 6 6.54 6.63 5.13
CA HIS A 6 6.59 7.92 5.84
C HIS A 6 5.19 8.40 6.21
N ASP A 7 5.05 9.06 7.37
CA ASP A 7 3.75 9.48 7.92
C ASP A 7 2.93 10.36 6.97
N GLU A 8 3.58 11.20 6.16
CA GLU A 8 2.91 12.04 5.16
C GLU A 8 2.27 11.25 4.01
N TYR A 9 2.67 9.98 3.81
CA TYR A 9 2.19 9.12 2.73
C TYR A 9 1.34 7.95 3.23
N ARG A 10 1.01 7.91 4.52
CA ARG A 10 0.12 6.90 5.12
C ARG A 10 -0.92 7.58 6.01
N GLY A 11 -2.03 6.91 6.23
CA GLY A 11 -3.05 7.44 7.10
C GLY A 11 -4.19 6.47 7.32
N TYR A 12 -5.30 7.02 7.80
CA TYR A 12 -6.55 6.29 7.92
C TYR A 12 -7.55 6.80 6.90
N ALA A 13 -8.32 5.89 6.32
CA ALA A 13 -9.38 6.20 5.38
C ALA A 13 -10.44 7.10 6.04
N GLY A 14 -10.61 8.31 5.50
CA GLY A 14 -11.59 9.30 5.95
C GLY A 14 -12.77 9.43 4.98
N GLU A 15 -13.33 10.64 4.88
CA GLU A 15 -14.55 10.92 4.11
C GLU A 15 -14.48 10.59 2.61
N ARG A 16 -13.28 10.52 2.03
CA ARG A 16 -13.06 10.18 0.61
C ARG A 16 -13.28 8.70 0.29
N PHE A 17 -13.37 7.84 1.30
CA PHE A 17 -13.64 6.41 1.15
C PHE A 17 -15.10 6.10 1.44
N LEU A 18 -15.60 4.98 0.90
CA LEU A 18 -16.89 4.44 1.31
C LEU A 18 -16.93 4.25 2.82
N HIS A 19 -18.11 4.43 3.42
CA HIS A 19 -18.28 4.37 4.87
C HIS A 19 -17.70 3.09 5.50
N ALA A 20 -17.87 1.93 4.83
CA ALA A 20 -17.36 0.63 5.27
C ALA A 20 -15.83 0.53 5.35
N HIS A 21 -15.09 1.45 4.72
CA HIS A 21 -13.63 1.46 4.73
C HIS A 21 -13.04 2.52 5.66
N ARG A 22 -13.87 3.38 6.28
CA ARG A 22 -13.38 4.42 7.17
C ARG A 22 -12.63 3.83 8.36
N GLY A 23 -11.55 4.48 8.77
CA GLY A 23 -10.68 4.00 9.85
C GLY A 23 -9.75 2.85 9.46
N LYS A 24 -9.85 2.28 8.25
CA LYS A 24 -8.84 1.35 7.72
C LYS A 24 -7.57 2.09 7.34
N ARG A 25 -6.43 1.40 7.38
CA ARG A 25 -5.13 1.95 6.96
C ARG A 25 -5.13 2.22 5.46
N SER A 26 -4.58 3.35 5.06
CA SER A 26 -4.41 3.74 3.66
C SER A 26 -2.98 4.23 3.40
N VAL A 27 -2.52 4.08 2.16
CA VAL A 27 -1.20 4.53 1.71
C VAL A 27 -1.27 5.19 0.34
N LEU A 28 -0.40 6.17 0.11
CA LEU A 28 -0.26 6.85 -1.16
C LEU A 28 0.61 6.02 -2.12
N VAL A 29 0.03 5.64 -3.26
CA VAL A 29 0.66 4.84 -4.30
C VAL A 29 0.90 5.72 -5.53
N TYR A 30 1.99 5.43 -6.26
CA TYR A 30 2.27 6.04 -7.55
C TYR A 30 2.39 4.90 -8.57
N GLY A 31 1.54 4.90 -9.58
CA GLY A 31 1.44 3.86 -10.60
C GLY A 31 0.75 4.41 -11.84
N GLY A 32 1.10 3.89 -13.03
CA GLY A 32 0.47 4.33 -14.28
C GLY A 32 0.52 5.84 -14.53
N GLY A 33 1.57 6.52 -14.04
CA GLY A 33 1.77 7.96 -14.23
C GLY A 33 0.97 8.87 -13.30
N HIS A 34 0.21 8.34 -12.33
CA HIS A 34 -0.57 9.13 -11.40
C HIS A 34 -0.40 8.66 -9.95
N THR A 35 -0.83 9.52 -9.03
CA THR A 35 -0.82 9.27 -7.59
C THR A 35 -2.25 8.97 -7.13
N GLU A 36 -2.42 7.88 -6.39
CA GLU A 36 -3.70 7.50 -5.81
C GLU A 36 -3.56 7.10 -4.33
N LEU A 37 -4.64 7.24 -3.57
CA LEU A 37 -4.70 6.78 -2.19
C LEU A 37 -5.47 5.45 -2.15
N LYS A 38 -4.79 4.39 -1.70
CA LYS A 38 -5.37 3.04 -1.62
C LYS A 38 -5.48 2.56 -0.19
N LEU A 39 -6.40 1.64 0.06
CA LEU A 39 -6.40 0.88 1.31
C LEU A 39 -5.18 -0.02 1.34
N LEU A 40 -4.56 -0.16 2.51
CA LEU A 40 -3.39 -0.99 2.69
C LEU A 40 -3.68 -2.46 2.35
N ASP A 41 -4.89 -2.92 2.66
CA ASP A 41 -5.33 -4.31 2.42
C ASP A 41 -5.69 -4.57 0.94
N ASP A 42 -5.83 -3.52 0.13
CA ASP A 42 -6.20 -3.61 -1.29
C ASP A 42 -4.99 -3.40 -2.23
N LEU A 43 -3.77 -3.37 -1.69
CA LEU A 43 -2.57 -3.25 -2.52
C LEU A 43 -2.34 -4.54 -3.31
N THR A 44 -2.03 -4.40 -4.60
CA THR A 44 -1.60 -5.56 -5.40
C THR A 44 -0.19 -5.99 -5.06
N ASP A 45 0.18 -7.22 -5.42
CA ASP A 45 1.53 -7.73 -5.23
C ASP A 45 2.57 -6.87 -5.96
N GLU A 46 2.25 -6.34 -7.14
CA GLU A 46 3.11 -5.43 -7.89
C GLU A 46 3.32 -4.10 -7.14
N GLU A 47 2.27 -3.56 -6.52
CA GLU A 47 2.35 -2.32 -5.74
C GLU A 47 3.15 -2.51 -4.45
N ILE A 48 2.97 -3.65 -3.79
CA ILE A 48 3.80 -4.05 -2.65
C ILE A 48 5.26 -4.16 -3.10
N ALA A 49 5.53 -4.91 -4.17
CA ALA A 49 6.88 -5.10 -4.71
C ALA A 49 7.54 -3.77 -5.10
N ALA A 50 6.82 -2.85 -5.75
CA ALA A 50 7.35 -1.54 -6.13
C ALA A 50 7.86 -0.73 -4.92
N LYS A 51 7.24 -0.93 -3.74
CA LYS A 51 7.60 -0.25 -2.49
C LYS A 51 8.67 -0.98 -1.68
N LEU A 52 9.00 -2.22 -2.04
CA LEU A 52 10.09 -2.96 -1.40
C LEU A 52 11.47 -2.53 -1.94
N PRO A 53 12.53 -2.63 -1.11
CA PRO A 53 13.91 -2.58 -1.56
C PRO A 53 14.14 -3.50 -2.78
N VAL A 54 14.98 -3.08 -3.72
CA VAL A 54 15.14 -3.77 -5.02
C VAL A 54 15.42 -5.28 -4.89
N HIS A 55 16.19 -5.69 -3.89
CA HIS A 55 16.56 -7.09 -3.66
C HIS A 55 15.42 -7.94 -3.07
N LEU A 56 14.31 -7.33 -2.64
CA LEU A 56 13.12 -8.01 -2.13
C LEU A 56 11.95 -8.03 -3.13
N ARG A 57 12.07 -7.34 -4.28
CA ARG A 57 10.97 -7.21 -5.26
C ARG A 57 10.67 -8.50 -6.04
N HIS A 58 11.65 -9.37 -6.16
CA HIS A 58 11.57 -10.58 -6.98
C HIS A 58 11.98 -11.83 -6.20
N LEU A 59 11.57 -11.89 -4.93
CA LEU A 59 11.73 -13.12 -4.18
C LEU A 59 10.76 -14.18 -4.73
N PRO A 60 11.21 -15.43 -4.94
CA PRO A 60 10.26 -16.52 -5.14
C PRO A 60 9.36 -16.54 -3.90
N ILE A 61 8.05 -16.39 -4.12
CA ILE A 61 7.06 -16.39 -3.04
C ILE A 61 7.17 -17.74 -2.31
N LYS A 62 7.92 -17.78 -1.21
CA LYS A 62 7.68 -18.76 -0.17
C LYS A 62 6.53 -18.19 0.64
N ALA A 63 5.34 -18.76 0.42
CA ALA A 63 4.23 -18.58 1.34
C ALA A 63 4.75 -18.90 2.75
N ALA A 64 4.66 -17.92 3.66
CA ALA A 64 4.94 -18.16 5.07
C ALA A 64 3.88 -19.14 5.61
N ALA A 65 4.35 -20.17 6.33
CA ALA A 65 3.53 -21.21 6.97
C ALA A 65 2.87 -20.71 8.25
#